data_AF-A0A9P5YST5-F1
#
_entry.id   AF-A0A9P5YST5-F1
#
_cell.length_a   1.000
_cell.length_b   1.000
_cell.length_c   1.000
_cell.angle_alpha   90.00
_cell.angle_beta   90.00
_cell.angle_gamma   90.00
#
_symmetry.space_group_name_H-M   'P 1'
#
loop_
_entity.id
_entity.type
_entity.pdbx_description
1 polymer ?
#
loop_
_entity_poly.entity_id
_entity_poly.type
_entity_poly.pdbx_seq_one_letter_code
_entity_poly.pdbx_strand_id
1 'polypeptide(L)'
;MIATSKASTVLLAFRKKWATVDVVARELVLRGTQFNTVKAVASRPQRTLEELRPLGNRLKGYKPSREDYDEYIRRRDELLRGPKGRAALMHGGIIARLARDAGIEPSVVLGGPVSGDRVVCEYGGKYLVDDQLTENDKNIISGVYFAQTDNSPDGQKLVEGATMELSWWPQDATWDIANCYLTTEWTDLAEVFFDKRKTILQKNELTIPNLTEWRQALRRSNTWTKKIEAGIEHYQSGYLDHFCKSVSRVPRS
;
A
#
# COMPACT_ATOMS: atom_id res chain seq x y z
N MET A 1 -6.69 -0.99 18.79
CA MET A 1 -7.88 -0.28 18.23
C MET A 1 -7.74 -0.22 16.72
N ILE A 2 -8.82 -0.27 15.95
CA ILE A 2 -8.77 -0.06 14.49
C ILE A 2 -9.19 1.37 14.18
N ALA A 3 -8.45 2.03 13.29
CA ALA A 3 -8.79 3.35 12.76
C ALA A 3 -8.78 3.33 11.23
N THR A 4 -9.82 3.92 10.63
CA THR A 4 -9.94 4.10 9.17
C THR A 4 -10.57 5.44 8.88
N SER A 5 -10.18 6.05 7.77
CA SER A 5 -10.76 7.31 7.26
C SER A 5 -11.93 7.08 6.30
N LYS A 6 -12.24 5.82 5.97
CA LYS A 6 -13.23 5.45 4.95
C LYS A 6 -14.55 5.01 5.59
N ALA A 7 -15.63 5.75 5.33
CA ALA A 7 -16.99 5.40 5.72
C ALA A 7 -17.40 4.03 5.18
N SER A 8 -16.93 3.70 3.98
CA SER A 8 -17.11 2.39 3.35
C SER A 8 -16.57 1.23 4.16
N THR A 9 -15.40 1.40 4.77
CA THR A 9 -14.79 0.38 5.63
C THR A 9 -15.59 0.20 6.92
N VAL A 10 -16.06 1.29 7.53
CA VAL A 10 -16.89 1.24 8.74
C VAL A 10 -18.20 0.51 8.49
N LEU A 11 -18.92 0.87 7.41
CA LEU A 11 -20.18 0.22 7.07
C LEU A 11 -20.01 -1.23 6.64
N LEU A 12 -18.91 -1.58 5.97
CA LEU A 12 -18.61 -2.97 5.66
C LEU A 12 -18.53 -3.81 6.93
N ALA A 13 -17.75 -3.36 7.92
CA ALA A 13 -17.60 -4.07 9.19
C ALA A 13 -18.94 -4.21 9.93
N PHE A 14 -19.74 -3.14 9.96
CA PHE A 14 -21.06 -3.15 10.57
C PHE A 14 -22.02 -4.13 9.87
N ARG A 15 -22.10 -4.09 8.54
CA ARG A 15 -22.98 -4.96 7.74
C ARG A 15 -22.60 -6.44 7.82
N LYS A 16 -21.29 -6.72 7.86
CA LYS A 16 -20.78 -8.09 8.01
C LYS A 16 -20.88 -8.62 9.44
N LYS A 17 -21.28 -7.77 10.40
CA LYS A 17 -21.41 -8.11 11.82
C LYS A 17 -20.14 -8.74 12.38
N TRP A 18 -18.98 -8.22 11.98
CA TRP A 18 -17.70 -8.67 12.53
C TRP A 18 -17.65 -8.32 14.01
N ALA A 19 -17.69 -9.36 14.86
CA ALA A 19 -17.95 -9.21 16.29
C ALA A 19 -16.77 -8.69 17.10
N THR A 20 -15.55 -8.82 16.58
CA THR A 20 -14.32 -8.52 17.32
C THR A 20 -13.32 -7.78 16.46
N VAL A 21 -12.45 -6.99 17.12
CA VAL A 21 -11.38 -6.23 16.46
C VAL A 21 -10.45 -7.14 15.66
N ASP A 22 -10.17 -8.34 16.16
CA ASP A 22 -9.27 -9.27 15.47
C ASP A 22 -9.89 -9.83 14.18
N VAL A 23 -11.20 -10.10 14.17
CA VAL A 23 -11.92 -10.48 12.94
C VAL A 23 -11.92 -9.33 11.95
N VAL A 24 -12.25 -8.10 12.39
CA VAL A 24 -12.25 -6.92 11.52
C VAL A 24 -10.88 -6.74 10.87
N ALA A 25 -9.79 -6.76 11.65
CA ALA A 25 -8.45 -6.52 11.10
C ALA A 25 -8.04 -7.59 10.08
N ARG A 26 -8.24 -8.88 10.39
CA ARG A 26 -7.90 -9.98 9.47
C ARG A 26 -8.70 -9.88 8.17
N GLU A 27 -9.99 -9.61 8.25
CA GLU A 27 -10.85 -9.50 7.08
C GLU A 27 -10.48 -8.30 6.20
N LEU A 28 -10.11 -7.16 6.80
CA LEU A 28 -9.63 -6.00 6.05
C LEU A 28 -8.29 -6.28 5.35
N VAL A 29 -7.38 -7.02 5.99
CA VAL A 29 -6.13 -7.48 5.35
C VAL A 29 -6.42 -8.40 4.16
N LEU A 30 -7.30 -9.39 4.32
CA LEU A 30 -7.66 -10.33 3.25
C LEU A 30 -8.31 -9.61 2.06
N ARG A 31 -9.12 -8.59 2.35
CA ARG A 31 -9.71 -7.71 1.34
C ARG A 31 -8.74 -6.70 0.76
N GLY A 32 -7.52 -6.58 1.27
CA GLY A 32 -6.57 -5.54 0.84
C GLY A 32 -7.09 -4.12 1.05
N THR A 33 -7.96 -3.92 2.04
CA THR A 33 -8.51 -2.62 2.41
C THR A 33 -7.50 -1.86 3.27
N GLN A 34 -7.36 -0.56 3.05
CA GLN A 34 -6.50 0.27 3.89
C GLN A 34 -7.14 0.52 5.27
N PHE A 35 -6.37 0.32 6.34
CA PHE A 35 -6.76 0.64 7.71
C PHE A 35 -5.53 0.85 8.59
N ASN A 36 -5.71 1.07 9.88
CA ASN A 36 -4.64 1.26 10.85
C ASN A 36 -4.97 0.48 12.13
N THR A 37 -3.96 -0.11 12.76
CA THR A 37 -4.06 -0.66 14.12
C THR A 37 -3.30 0.27 15.04
N VAL A 38 -4.04 1.10 15.77
CA VAL A 38 -3.48 2.25 16.47
C VAL A 38 -3.26 1.99 17.96
N LYS A 39 -2.24 2.66 18.50
CA LYS A 39 -1.97 2.82 19.93
C LYS A 39 -2.23 4.27 20.35
N ALA A 40 -2.79 4.48 21.53
CA ALA A 40 -2.98 5.83 22.07
C ALA A 40 -1.76 6.25 22.89
N VAL A 41 -1.26 7.46 22.66
CA VAL A 41 -0.14 8.07 23.37
C VAL A 41 -0.47 9.50 23.80
N ALA A 42 0.11 9.95 24.92
CA ALA A 42 -0.15 11.27 25.49
C ALA A 42 0.64 12.38 24.78
N SER A 43 1.86 12.08 24.33
CA SER A 43 2.72 13.01 23.60
C SER A 43 2.80 12.64 22.13
N ARG A 44 2.97 13.66 21.28
CA ARG A 44 3.19 13.45 19.85
C ARG A 44 4.51 12.71 19.64
N PRO A 45 4.55 11.62 18.85
CA PRO A 45 5.78 10.89 18.59
C PRO A 45 6.76 11.74 17.77
N GLN A 46 8.06 11.55 18.01
CA GLN A 46 9.09 12.05 17.12
C GLN A 46 9.27 11.08 15.94
N ARG A 47 9.37 11.62 14.73
CA ARG A 47 9.68 10.82 13.54
C ARG A 47 11.12 10.34 13.62
N THR A 48 11.29 9.02 13.67
CA THR A 48 12.59 8.34 13.76
C THR A 48 12.72 7.25 12.69
N LEU A 49 12.18 7.53 11.50
CA LEU A 49 12.23 6.58 10.39
C LEU A 49 13.64 6.56 9.78
N GLU A 50 14.30 5.42 9.88
CA GLU A 50 15.52 5.14 9.14
C GLU A 50 15.18 4.96 7.65
N GLU A 51 15.85 5.72 6.79
CA GLU A 51 15.67 5.61 5.35
C GLU A 51 16.54 4.46 4.79
N LEU A 52 15.88 3.42 4.31
CA LEU A 52 16.57 2.32 3.64
C LEU A 52 17.08 2.75 2.27
N ARG A 53 18.23 2.20 1.89
CA ARG A 53 18.79 2.41 0.54
C ARG A 53 17.91 1.72 -0.51
N PRO A 54 17.68 2.32 -1.69
CA PRO A 54 16.93 1.70 -2.78
C PRO A 54 17.63 0.45 -3.35
N LEU A 55 17.01 -0.26 -4.31
CA LEU A 55 17.61 -1.46 -4.92
C LEU A 55 18.93 -1.19 -5.65
N GLY A 56 19.17 0.07 -6.01
CA GLY A 56 20.44 0.56 -6.52
C GLY A 56 20.31 1.25 -7.87
N ASN A 57 21.46 1.62 -8.40
CA ASN A 57 21.59 2.38 -9.62
C ASN A 57 21.98 1.46 -10.78
N ARG A 58 21.43 1.71 -11.97
CA ARG A 58 21.65 0.92 -13.18
C ARG A 58 22.11 1.82 -14.33
N LEU A 59 23.00 1.28 -15.15
CA LEU A 59 23.55 2.00 -16.30
C LEU A 59 22.57 2.05 -17.46
N LYS A 60 22.86 2.93 -18.42
CA LYS A 60 22.12 3.04 -19.68
C LYS A 60 22.05 1.69 -20.39
N GLY A 61 20.87 1.34 -20.90
CA GLY A 61 20.63 0.07 -21.58
C GLY A 61 20.52 -1.16 -20.66
N TYR A 62 20.35 -0.96 -19.35
CA TYR A 62 20.16 -2.03 -18.38
C TYR A 62 19.03 -2.99 -18.79
N LYS A 63 19.35 -4.29 -18.76
CA LYS A 63 18.43 -5.39 -18.96
C LYS A 63 18.39 -6.21 -17.68
N PRO A 64 17.20 -6.44 -17.09
CA PRO A 64 17.11 -7.19 -15.85
C PRO A 64 17.50 -8.65 -16.07
N SER A 65 18.26 -9.21 -15.14
CA SER A 65 18.57 -10.64 -15.09
C SER A 65 17.72 -11.39 -14.06
N ARG A 66 17.84 -12.72 -14.04
CA ARG A 66 17.22 -13.55 -12.98
C ARG A 66 17.80 -13.20 -11.62
N GLU A 67 19.11 -12.98 -11.55
CA GLU A 67 19.80 -12.56 -10.33
C GLU A 67 19.27 -11.22 -9.80
N ASP A 68 18.96 -10.26 -10.69
CA ASP A 68 18.33 -9.00 -10.29
C ASP A 68 16.92 -9.19 -9.69
N TYR A 69 16.18 -10.18 -10.19
CA TYR A 69 14.85 -10.50 -9.67
C TYR A 69 14.97 -11.21 -8.31
N ASP A 70 15.88 -12.16 -8.18
CA ASP A 70 16.11 -12.91 -6.96
C ASP A 70 16.62 -12.00 -5.83
N GLU A 71 17.51 -11.05 -6.14
CA GLU A 71 17.96 -10.03 -5.19
C GLU A 71 16.82 -9.10 -4.77
N TYR A 72 15.94 -8.70 -5.70
CA TYR A 72 14.74 -7.95 -5.34
C TYR A 72 13.85 -8.74 -4.37
N ILE A 73 13.56 -10.01 -4.67
CA ILE A 73 12.73 -10.86 -3.79
C ILE A 73 13.38 -10.98 -2.41
N ARG A 74 14.69 -11.23 -2.35
CA ARG A 74 15.45 -11.30 -1.09
C ARG A 74 15.29 -10.03 -0.27
N ARG A 75 15.51 -8.86 -0.86
CA ARG A 75 15.44 -7.56 -0.16
C ARG A 75 14.01 -7.18 0.25
N ARG A 76 13.03 -7.47 -0.60
CA ARG A 76 11.61 -7.27 -0.28
C ARG A 76 11.21 -8.12 0.92
N ASP A 77 11.55 -9.42 0.89
CA ASP A 77 11.15 -10.35 1.94
C ASP A 77 11.88 -10.05 3.25
N GLU A 78 13.15 -9.63 3.20
CA GLU A 78 13.91 -9.14 4.36
C GLU A 78 13.22 -7.93 5.02
N LEU A 79 12.81 -6.94 4.22
CA LEU A 79 12.07 -5.78 4.71
C LEU A 79 10.72 -6.17 5.34
N LEU A 80 9.96 -7.03 4.66
CA LEU A 80 8.61 -7.41 5.06
C LEU A 80 8.58 -8.35 6.27
N ARG A 81 9.62 -9.16 6.51
CA ARG A 81 9.72 -9.95 7.75
C ARG A 81 9.93 -9.08 8.99
N GLY A 82 10.41 -7.85 8.82
CA GLY A 82 10.54 -6.87 9.88
C GLY A 82 9.22 -6.15 10.24
N PRO A 83 9.28 -5.11 11.09
CA PRO A 83 8.11 -4.32 11.50
C PRO A 83 7.31 -3.72 10.33
N LYS A 84 7.96 -3.51 9.17
CA LYS A 84 7.37 -2.93 7.97
C LYS A 84 6.35 -3.85 7.30
N GLY A 85 6.44 -5.18 7.46
CA GLY A 85 5.45 -6.11 6.89
C GLY A 85 4.03 -5.84 7.40
N ARG A 86 3.91 -5.52 8.68
CA ARG A 86 2.64 -5.14 9.31
C ARG A 86 2.04 -3.89 8.66
N ALA A 87 2.85 -2.83 8.52
CA ALA A 87 2.45 -1.59 7.89
C ALA A 87 2.08 -1.81 6.40
N ALA A 88 2.80 -2.68 5.71
CA ALA A 88 2.51 -3.05 4.32
C ALA A 88 1.16 -3.76 4.16
N LEU A 89 0.82 -4.71 5.03
CA LEU A 89 -0.50 -5.37 4.99
C LEU A 89 -1.66 -4.39 5.18
N MET A 90 -1.49 -3.40 6.05
CA MET A 90 -2.51 -2.38 6.34
C MET A 90 -2.56 -1.26 5.29
N HIS A 91 -1.54 -1.12 4.44
CA HIS A 91 -1.46 -0.09 3.42
C HIS A 91 -2.59 -0.22 2.39
N GLY A 92 -3.08 -1.44 2.17
CA GLY A 92 -4.01 -1.77 1.10
C GLY A 92 -3.33 -1.83 -0.28
N GLY A 93 -4.15 -2.03 -1.32
CA GLY A 93 -3.70 -1.97 -2.72
C GLY A 93 -2.56 -2.95 -3.07
N ILE A 94 -1.70 -2.54 -3.99
CA ILE A 94 -0.59 -3.37 -4.49
C ILE A 94 0.43 -3.70 -3.40
N ILE A 95 0.70 -2.77 -2.48
CA ILE A 95 1.65 -2.97 -1.37
C ILE A 95 1.17 -4.10 -0.45
N ALA A 96 -0.11 -4.09 -0.06
CA ALA A 96 -0.67 -5.16 0.76
C ALA A 96 -0.70 -6.50 0.02
N ARG A 97 -1.00 -6.50 -1.29
CA ARG A 97 -0.99 -7.74 -2.08
C ARG A 97 0.40 -8.35 -2.18
N LEU A 98 1.44 -7.53 -2.35
CA LEU A 98 2.84 -7.97 -2.36
C LEU A 98 3.29 -8.49 -1.00
N ALA A 99 2.83 -7.87 0.09
CA ALA A 99 3.09 -8.37 1.43
C ALA A 99 2.45 -9.75 1.68
N ARG A 100 1.21 -9.97 1.23
CA ARG A 100 0.56 -11.28 1.28
C ARG A 100 1.30 -12.31 0.40
N ASP A 101 1.79 -11.90 -0.76
CA ASP A 101 2.56 -12.77 -1.66
C ASP A 101 3.88 -13.25 -1.05
N ALA A 102 4.51 -12.39 -0.23
CA ALA A 102 5.72 -12.71 0.53
C ALA A 102 5.46 -13.60 1.76
N GLY A 103 4.20 -14.01 2.00
CA GLY A 103 3.83 -14.88 3.11
C GLY A 103 3.69 -14.18 4.45
N ILE A 104 3.46 -12.87 4.48
CA ILE A 104 3.20 -12.17 5.75
C ILE A 104 1.78 -12.50 6.22
N GLU A 105 1.70 -13.13 7.38
CA GLU A 105 0.43 -13.59 7.97
C GLU A 105 -0.49 -12.43 8.36
N PRO A 106 -1.80 -12.48 8.02
CA PRO A 106 -2.76 -11.44 8.40
C PRO A 106 -2.85 -11.15 9.90
N SER A 107 -2.52 -12.13 10.75
CA SER A 107 -2.56 -11.98 12.21
C SER A 107 -1.51 -11.00 12.75
N VAL A 108 -0.44 -10.71 12.00
CA VAL A 108 0.64 -9.80 12.41
C VAL A 108 0.13 -8.39 12.71
N VAL A 109 -0.94 -7.93 12.02
CA VAL A 109 -1.54 -6.60 12.27
C VAL A 109 -2.10 -6.45 13.68
N LEU A 110 -2.42 -7.55 14.36
CA LEU A 110 -2.96 -7.53 15.72
C LEU A 110 -1.92 -7.16 16.78
N GLY A 111 -0.63 -7.25 16.46
CA GLY A 111 0.45 -6.84 17.35
C GLY A 111 0.49 -5.33 17.64
N GLY A 112 -0.20 -4.52 16.83
CA GLY A 112 -0.16 -3.06 16.93
C GLY A 112 1.17 -2.47 16.45
N PRO A 113 1.34 -1.14 16.57
CA PRO A 113 2.52 -0.47 16.06
C PRO A 113 3.74 -0.71 16.94
N VAL A 114 4.89 -0.89 16.30
CA VAL A 114 6.18 -1.11 16.97
C VAL A 114 6.81 0.23 17.33
N SER A 115 6.92 1.14 16.35
CA SER A 115 7.51 2.46 16.51
C SER A 115 6.45 3.52 16.85
N GLY A 116 5.28 3.46 16.20
CA GLY A 116 4.20 4.45 16.38
C GLY A 116 4.64 5.86 15.97
N ASP A 117 5.40 5.97 14.88
CA ASP A 117 6.05 7.21 14.43
C ASP A 117 5.13 8.16 13.65
N ARG A 118 3.93 7.70 13.26
CA ARG A 118 2.93 8.49 12.54
C ARG A 118 1.67 8.68 13.38
N VAL A 119 1.28 9.93 13.57
CA VAL A 119 -0.06 10.27 14.08
C VAL A 119 -1.09 9.99 13.00
N VAL A 120 -2.04 9.10 13.30
CA VAL A 120 -3.20 8.79 12.46
C VAL A 120 -4.32 9.80 12.69
N CYS A 121 -4.64 10.08 13.96
CA CYS A 121 -5.59 11.12 14.36
C CYS A 121 -5.45 11.47 15.85
N GLU A 122 -6.20 12.48 16.29
CA GLU A 122 -6.35 12.83 17.70
C GLU A 122 -7.73 12.44 18.20
N TYR A 123 -7.79 11.82 19.39
CA TYR A 123 -9.06 11.43 20.01
C TYR A 123 -8.95 11.48 21.54
N GLY A 124 -9.86 12.20 22.18
CA GLY A 124 -9.93 12.30 23.65
C GLY A 124 -8.66 12.87 24.29
N GLY A 125 -8.04 13.87 23.66
CA GLY A 125 -6.79 14.48 24.15
C GLY A 125 -5.55 13.59 24.03
N LYS A 126 -5.63 12.48 23.27
CA LYS A 126 -4.52 11.58 22.97
C LYS A 126 -4.25 11.53 21.48
N TYR A 127 -3.02 11.23 21.12
CA TYR A 127 -2.63 10.93 19.75
C TYR A 127 -2.81 9.43 19.51
N LEU A 128 -3.54 9.07 18.46
CA LEU A 128 -3.61 7.71 17.95
C LEU A 128 -2.49 7.55 16.92
N VAL A 129 -1.53 6.69 17.21
CA VAL A 129 -0.32 6.52 16.41
C VAL A 129 -0.25 5.13 15.80
N ASP A 130 0.43 5.03 14.66
CA ASP A 130 0.74 3.79 13.96
C ASP A 130 2.14 3.88 13.32
N ASP A 131 2.65 2.75 12.81
CA ASP A 131 3.87 2.74 11.99
C ASP A 131 3.56 3.24 10.58
N GLN A 132 4.56 3.82 9.93
CA GLN A 132 4.47 4.24 8.53
C GLN A 132 5.53 3.56 7.64
N LEU A 133 5.12 3.25 6.41
CA LEU A 133 6.05 2.98 5.31
C LEU A 133 6.57 4.30 4.74
N THR A 134 7.88 4.43 4.65
CA THR A 134 8.54 5.48 3.86
C THR A 134 8.35 5.21 2.37
N GLU A 135 8.62 6.21 1.52
CA GLU A 135 8.64 5.99 0.07
C GLU A 135 9.72 5.00 -0.34
N ASN A 136 10.88 4.98 0.34
CA ASN A 136 11.91 3.98 0.11
C ASN A 136 11.44 2.56 0.46
N ASP A 137 10.67 2.39 1.54
CA ASP A 137 10.07 1.09 1.89
C ASP A 137 9.15 0.60 0.76
N LYS A 138 8.26 1.47 0.26
CA LYS A 138 7.34 1.15 -0.84
C LYS A 138 8.09 0.86 -2.15
N ASN A 139 9.16 1.59 -2.41
CA ASN A 139 10.03 1.40 -3.57
C ASN A 139 10.77 0.06 -3.50
N ILE A 140 11.26 -0.35 -2.33
CA ILE A 140 11.84 -1.69 -2.13
C ILE A 140 10.76 -2.76 -2.36
N ILE A 141 9.55 -2.58 -1.80
CA ILE A 141 8.45 -3.54 -1.97
C ILE A 141 8.06 -3.72 -3.45
N SER A 142 7.97 -2.60 -4.18
CA SER A 142 7.61 -2.57 -5.62
C SER A 142 8.79 -2.95 -6.52
N GLY A 143 10.00 -2.98 -5.97
CA GLY A 143 11.21 -3.37 -6.66
C GLY A 143 11.77 -2.32 -7.61
N VAL A 144 11.92 -1.08 -7.14
CA VAL A 144 12.35 0.08 -7.92
C VAL A 144 13.88 0.16 -8.04
N TYR A 145 14.36 0.33 -9.27
CA TYR A 145 15.72 0.69 -9.65
C TYR A 145 15.75 2.11 -10.24
N PHE A 146 16.86 2.81 -10.03
CA PHE A 146 17.15 4.08 -10.72
C PHE A 146 18.12 3.81 -11.87
N ALA A 147 17.68 4.03 -13.11
CA ALA A 147 18.50 3.81 -14.31
C ALA A 147 18.85 5.13 -15.00
N GLN A 148 20.03 5.20 -15.62
CA GLN A 148 20.39 6.33 -16.49
C GLN A 148 19.45 6.42 -17.69
N THR A 149 18.99 7.62 -18.02
CA THR A 149 18.28 7.91 -19.27
C THR A 149 19.23 8.02 -20.45
N ASP A 150 18.69 7.98 -21.68
CA ASP A 150 19.47 8.17 -22.90
C ASP A 150 20.16 9.54 -22.97
N ASN A 151 19.61 10.54 -22.27
CA ASN A 151 20.13 11.90 -22.16
C ASN A 151 21.19 12.06 -21.07
N SER A 152 21.53 10.99 -20.33
CA SER A 152 22.57 11.04 -19.31
C SER A 152 23.93 11.20 -19.97
N PRO A 153 24.83 12.05 -19.43
CA PRO A 153 26.23 12.08 -19.84
C PRO A 153 26.85 10.69 -19.69
N ASP A 154 27.71 10.30 -20.63
CA ASP A 154 28.45 9.04 -20.55
C ASP A 154 29.32 9.04 -19.27
N GLY A 155 29.05 8.12 -18.35
CA GLY A 155 29.74 8.05 -17.07
C GLY A 155 29.14 7.03 -16.10
N GLN A 156 29.91 6.65 -15.07
CA GLN A 156 29.52 5.62 -14.09
C GLN A 156 28.60 6.13 -12.97
N LYS A 157 28.29 7.44 -12.92
CA LYS A 157 27.46 8.04 -11.86
C LYS A 157 26.12 8.48 -12.41
N LEU A 158 25.06 8.32 -11.60
CA LEU A 158 23.78 8.93 -11.90
C LEU A 158 23.91 10.44 -11.80
N VAL A 159 23.34 11.15 -12.78
CA VAL A 159 23.19 12.59 -12.76
C VAL A 159 21.74 12.90 -12.37
N GLU A 160 21.58 13.75 -11.36
CA GLU A 160 20.26 14.20 -10.91
C GLU A 160 19.49 14.85 -12.08
N GLY A 161 18.23 14.45 -12.27
CA GLY A 161 17.42 14.90 -13.41
C GLY A 161 17.61 14.11 -14.72
N ALA A 162 18.57 13.18 -14.79
CA ALA A 162 18.79 12.31 -15.94
C ALA A 162 18.56 10.82 -15.61
N THR A 163 17.74 10.52 -14.60
CA THR A 163 17.42 9.16 -14.17
C THR A 163 15.97 8.80 -14.47
N MET A 164 15.71 7.55 -14.86
CA MET A 164 14.39 6.97 -14.92
C MET A 164 14.22 5.91 -13.82
N GLU A 165 12.98 5.75 -13.37
CA GLU A 165 12.62 4.70 -12.43
C GLU A 165 12.06 3.51 -13.19
N LEU A 166 12.62 2.33 -12.91
CA LEU A 166 12.19 1.04 -13.45
C LEU A 166 11.75 0.17 -12.27
N SER A 167 10.70 -0.65 -12.44
CA SER A 167 10.26 -1.47 -11.32
C SER A 167 9.66 -2.82 -11.71
N TRP A 168 9.78 -3.79 -10.79
CA TRP A 168 9.20 -5.13 -10.97
C TRP A 168 7.67 -5.11 -10.88
N TRP A 169 7.12 -4.26 -10.03
CA TRP A 169 5.68 -4.01 -9.85
C TRP A 169 5.38 -2.52 -10.00
N PRO A 170 4.13 -2.14 -10.30
CA PRO A 170 3.75 -0.72 -10.27
C PRO A 170 4.07 -0.14 -8.89
N GLN A 171 4.69 1.04 -8.88
CA GLN A 171 4.86 1.79 -7.66
C GLN A 171 3.51 2.18 -7.06
N ASP A 172 3.47 2.35 -5.74
CA ASP A 172 2.28 2.76 -4.98
C ASP A 172 1.57 3.98 -5.57
N ALA A 173 2.30 5.07 -5.78
CA ALA A 173 1.75 6.28 -6.39
C ALA A 173 1.24 6.05 -7.82
N THR A 174 1.90 5.17 -8.59
CA THR A 174 1.46 4.84 -9.95
C THR A 174 0.18 4.00 -9.95
N TRP A 175 0.07 3.05 -9.02
CA TRP A 175 -1.13 2.25 -8.79
C TRP A 175 -2.33 3.13 -8.43
N ASP A 176 -2.14 4.06 -7.48
CA ASP A 176 -3.18 4.97 -7.00
C ASP A 176 -3.60 5.98 -8.08
N ILE A 177 -2.65 6.61 -8.76
CA ILE A 177 -2.95 7.61 -9.81
C ILE A 177 -3.68 6.95 -10.98
N ALA A 178 -3.37 5.69 -11.30
CA ALA A 178 -4.05 5.00 -12.38
C ALA A 178 -5.56 4.83 -12.11
N ASN A 179 -5.98 4.77 -10.84
CA ASN A 179 -7.39 4.62 -10.43
C ASN A 179 -8.11 3.48 -11.17
N CYS A 180 -7.37 2.44 -11.51
CA CYS A 180 -7.87 1.35 -12.35
C CYS A 180 -8.66 0.31 -11.55
N TYR A 181 -8.38 0.23 -10.25
CA TYR A 181 -8.98 -0.70 -9.31
C TYR A 181 -9.48 0.05 -8.08
N LEU A 182 -10.40 -0.56 -7.34
CA LEU A 182 -10.88 0.02 -6.09
C LEU A 182 -9.71 0.12 -5.10
N THR A 183 -9.57 1.27 -4.47
CA THR A 183 -8.71 1.56 -3.32
C THR A 183 -9.30 1.01 -2.02
N THR A 184 -10.61 0.79 -1.99
CA THR A 184 -11.33 0.29 -0.81
C THR A 184 -11.22 -1.23 -0.65
N GLU A 185 -11.00 -1.97 -1.74
CA GLU A 185 -10.78 -3.42 -1.70
C GLU A 185 -9.99 -3.92 -2.91
N TRP A 186 -9.26 -4.99 -2.70
CA TRP A 186 -8.57 -5.75 -3.73
C TRP A 186 -9.60 -6.53 -4.55
N THR A 187 -9.77 -6.15 -5.80
CA THR A 187 -10.79 -6.70 -6.70
C THR A 187 -10.27 -7.87 -7.53
N ASP A 188 -11.16 -8.69 -8.08
CA ASP A 188 -10.80 -9.77 -9.00
C ASP A 188 -10.00 -9.28 -10.21
N LEU A 189 -10.32 -8.07 -10.72
CA LEU A 189 -9.57 -7.45 -11.81
C LEU A 189 -8.12 -7.11 -11.40
N ALA A 190 -7.93 -6.66 -10.16
CA ALA A 190 -6.60 -6.41 -9.60
C ALA A 190 -5.82 -7.72 -9.44
N GLU A 191 -6.49 -8.81 -9.01
CA GLU A 191 -5.87 -10.13 -8.90
C GLU A 191 -5.47 -10.68 -10.28
N VAL A 192 -6.34 -10.57 -11.30
CA VAL A 192 -6.01 -10.96 -12.68
C VAL A 192 -4.78 -10.22 -13.20
N PHE A 193 -4.67 -8.92 -12.93
CA PHE A 193 -3.46 -8.16 -13.26
C PHE A 193 -2.23 -8.70 -12.52
N PHE A 194 -2.37 -8.93 -11.22
CA PHE A 194 -1.27 -9.42 -10.38
C PHE A 194 -0.76 -10.78 -10.85
N ASP A 195 -1.66 -11.74 -11.08
CA ASP A 195 -1.32 -13.09 -11.54
C ASP A 195 -0.69 -13.09 -12.92
N LYS A 196 -1.21 -12.26 -13.84
CA LYS A 196 -0.61 -12.07 -15.16
C LYS A 196 0.81 -11.54 -15.05
N ARG A 197 1.04 -10.54 -14.21
CA ARG A 197 2.38 -9.98 -13.99
C ARG A 197 3.31 -11.00 -13.33
N LYS A 198 2.85 -11.72 -12.30
CA LYS A 198 3.59 -12.79 -11.63
C LYS A 198 4.03 -13.87 -12.62
N THR A 199 3.14 -14.27 -13.53
CA THR A 199 3.43 -15.26 -14.57
C THR A 199 4.55 -14.78 -15.51
N ILE A 200 4.54 -13.51 -15.92
CA ILE A 200 5.60 -12.91 -16.77
C ILE A 200 6.95 -13.01 -16.05
N LEU A 201 7.00 -12.64 -14.77
CA LEU A 201 8.22 -12.67 -13.96
C LEU A 201 8.77 -14.09 -13.73
N GLN A 202 7.90 -15.10 -13.81
CA GLN A 202 8.31 -16.51 -13.70
C GLN A 202 8.87 -17.07 -15.02
N LYS A 203 8.34 -16.68 -16.18
CA LYS A 203 8.64 -17.29 -17.50
C LYS A 203 9.98 -16.86 -18.16
N ASN A 204 10.93 -16.28 -17.41
CA ASN A 204 12.16 -15.66 -17.93
C ASN A 204 11.92 -14.47 -18.90
N GLU A 205 10.69 -14.00 -19.08
CA GLU A 205 10.37 -12.76 -19.81
C GLU A 205 10.51 -11.55 -18.87
N LEU A 206 11.68 -11.44 -18.24
CA LEU A 206 11.95 -10.41 -17.25
C LEU A 206 11.94 -9.03 -17.93
N THR A 207 10.89 -8.29 -17.62
CA THR A 207 10.67 -6.92 -18.07
C THR A 207 10.50 -6.04 -16.84
N ILE A 208 11.12 -4.87 -16.82
CA ILE A 208 10.99 -3.89 -15.73
C ILE A 208 10.47 -2.58 -16.32
N PRO A 209 9.15 -2.39 -16.35
CA PRO A 209 8.57 -1.20 -16.96
C PRO A 209 9.00 0.08 -16.23
N ASN A 210 9.09 1.17 -17.00
CA ASN A 210 9.16 2.52 -16.46
C ASN A 210 7.76 3.07 -16.11
N LEU A 211 7.71 4.27 -15.54
CA LEU A 211 6.46 4.95 -15.16
C LEU A 211 5.44 5.06 -16.31
N THR A 212 5.89 5.41 -17.52
CA THR A 212 5.00 5.59 -18.69
C THR A 212 4.39 4.26 -19.13
N GLU A 213 5.21 3.21 -19.17
CA GLU A 213 4.77 1.86 -19.51
C GLU A 213 3.81 1.30 -18.46
N TRP A 214 4.07 1.55 -17.18
CA TRP A 214 3.14 1.19 -16.11
C TRP A 214 1.80 1.91 -16.24
N ARG A 215 1.81 3.22 -16.48
CA ARG A 215 0.58 3.99 -16.72
C ARG A 215 -0.21 3.43 -17.90
N GLN A 216 0.47 3.03 -18.97
CA GLN A 216 -0.19 2.43 -20.14
C GLN A 216 -0.78 1.04 -19.82
N ALA A 217 -0.03 0.21 -19.10
CA ALA A 217 -0.47 -1.12 -18.68
C ALA A 217 -1.69 -1.06 -17.74
N LEU A 218 -1.68 -0.13 -16.79
CA LEU A 218 -2.77 0.05 -15.84
C LEU A 218 -3.98 0.69 -16.50
N ARG A 219 -3.83 1.76 -17.30
CA ARG A 219 -4.94 2.53 -17.91
C ARG A 219 -5.96 1.70 -18.71
N ARG A 220 -5.54 0.54 -19.24
CA ARG A 220 -6.46 -0.41 -19.92
C ARG A 220 -7.47 -1.07 -18.98
N SER A 221 -7.32 -0.86 -17.67
CA SER A 221 -8.12 -1.45 -16.61
C SER A 221 -9.07 -0.38 -16.05
N ASN A 222 -10.35 -0.53 -16.38
CA ASN A 222 -11.58 0.15 -15.93
C ASN A 222 -11.57 1.70 -15.67
N THR A 223 -12.22 2.45 -16.57
CA THR A 223 -12.41 3.91 -16.53
C THR A 223 -13.46 4.40 -15.52
N TRP A 224 -14.29 3.52 -14.97
CA TRP A 224 -15.45 3.91 -14.12
C TRP A 224 -15.16 3.83 -12.62
N THR A 225 -14.07 3.17 -12.24
CA THR A 225 -13.69 2.88 -10.85
C THR A 225 -13.72 4.12 -9.97
N LYS A 226 -13.06 5.21 -10.37
CA LYS A 226 -13.02 6.47 -9.59
C LYS A 226 -14.41 7.05 -9.32
N LYS A 227 -15.32 6.98 -10.29
CA LYS A 227 -16.70 7.49 -10.13
C LYS A 227 -17.49 6.62 -9.15
N ILE A 228 -17.32 5.30 -9.25
CA ILE A 228 -17.95 4.34 -8.35
C ILE A 228 -17.47 4.59 -6.91
N GLU A 229 -16.16 4.72 -6.69
CA GLU A 229 -15.61 4.96 -5.35
C GLU A 229 -16.09 6.28 -4.74
N ALA A 230 -16.05 7.36 -5.51
CA ALA A 230 -16.52 8.66 -5.05
C ALA A 230 -18.01 8.61 -4.67
N GLY A 231 -18.83 7.94 -5.47
CA GLY A 231 -20.26 7.73 -5.18
C GLY A 231 -20.46 6.90 -3.92
N ILE A 232 -19.80 5.74 -3.82
CA ILE A 232 -19.87 4.86 -2.65
C ILE A 232 -19.53 5.63 -1.38
N GLU A 233 -18.39 6.32 -1.37
CA GLU A 233 -17.93 7.04 -0.18
C GLU A 233 -18.86 8.20 0.19
N HIS A 234 -19.39 8.94 -0.79
CA HIS A 234 -20.36 10.02 -0.58
C HIS A 234 -21.66 9.53 0.08
N TYR A 235 -22.28 8.48 -0.45
CA TYR A 235 -23.54 7.99 0.10
C TYR A 235 -23.35 7.34 1.48
N GLN A 236 -22.22 6.67 1.68
CA GLN A 236 -21.93 5.95 2.91
C GLN A 236 -21.55 6.88 4.06
N SER A 237 -20.78 7.93 3.80
CA SER A 237 -20.52 8.97 4.80
C SER A 237 -21.81 9.70 5.20
N GLY A 238 -22.65 10.07 4.23
CA GLY A 238 -23.95 10.70 4.49
C GLY A 238 -24.88 9.83 5.35
N TYR A 239 -24.90 8.51 5.11
CA TYR A 239 -25.64 7.56 5.95
C TYR A 239 -25.10 7.52 7.38
N LEU A 240 -23.78 7.41 7.56
CA LEU A 240 -23.16 7.38 8.90
C LEU A 240 -23.42 8.68 9.68
N ASP A 241 -23.33 9.83 9.02
CA ASP A 241 -23.63 11.13 9.65
C ASP A 241 -25.08 11.20 10.13
N HIS A 242 -26.02 10.75 9.30
CA HIS A 242 -27.43 10.70 9.67
C HIS A 242 -27.67 9.74 10.85
N PHE A 243 -27.09 8.54 10.78
CA PHE A 243 -27.20 7.52 11.81
C PHE A 243 -26.60 7.99 13.16
N CYS A 244 -25.41 8.58 13.16
CA CYS A 244 -24.77 9.10 14.38
C CYS A 244 -25.61 10.22 15.02
N LYS A 245 -26.21 11.10 14.21
CA LYS A 245 -27.10 12.17 14.70
C LYS A 245 -28.40 11.63 15.28
N SER A 246 -28.97 10.57 14.72
CA SER A 246 -30.20 9.97 15.23
C SER A 246 -29.97 9.21 16.54
N VAL A 247 -28.86 8.46 16.65
CA VAL A 247 -28.49 7.73 17.88
C VAL A 247 -28.17 8.70 19.03
N SER A 248 -27.51 9.83 18.75
CA SER A 248 -27.18 10.84 19.77
C SER A 248 -28.39 11.59 20.34
N ARG A 249 -29.56 11.49 19.68
CA ARG A 249 -30.82 12.11 20.11
C ARG A 249 -31.70 11.20 20.96
N VAL A 250 -31.34 9.93 21.13
CA VAL A 250 -32.04 9.01 22.03
C VAL A 250 -31.55 9.28 23.46
N PRO A 251 -32.42 9.70 24.41
CA PRO A 251 -32.02 9.86 25.80
C PRO A 251 -31.53 8.52 26.32
N ARG A 252 -30.36 8.49 26.97
CA ARG A 252 -29.93 7.32 27.73
C ARG A 252 -30.86 7.21 28.93
N SER A 253 -31.83 6.30 28.85
CA SER A 253 -32.69 5.87 29.96
C SER A 253 -31.90 5.08 30.99
#